data_AF-A0A2N7QNP7-F1
#
_entry.id   AF-A0A2N7QNP7-F1
#
_cell.length_a   1.000
_cell.length_b   1.000
_cell.length_c   1.000
_cell.angle_alpha   90.00
_cell.angle_beta   90.00
_cell.angle_gamma   90.00
#
_symmetry.space_group_name_H-M   'P 1'
#
loop_
_entity.id
_entity.type
_entity.pdbx_description
1 polymer ?
#
loop_
_entity_poly.entity_id
_entity_poly.type
_entity_poly.pdbx_seq_one_letter_code
_entity_poly.pdbx_strand_id
1 'polypeptide(L)'
;MRIRDVLEQDDINHLFWLGWGQLKVVPMVNARRLVARNLLEPALSFDGASVAGIIDYYVRITRAGMRKMDDVSAGRDIRFCAPNV
;
A
#
# COMPACT_ATOMS: atom_id res chain seq x y z
N MET A 1 22.11 12.78 -4.16
CA MET A 1 20.78 13.08 -4.73
C MET A 1 19.74 12.37 -3.86
N ARG A 2 19.03 13.10 -2.99
CA ARG A 2 17.97 12.49 -2.15
C ARG A 2 16.78 12.23 -3.07
N ILE A 3 16.61 10.99 -3.51
CA ILE A 3 15.35 10.53 -4.08
C ILE A 3 14.31 10.80 -2.99
N ARG A 4 13.51 11.86 -3.16
CA ARG A 4 12.39 12.13 -2.26
C ARG A 4 11.45 10.95 -2.47
N ASP A 5 11.40 10.12 -1.44
CA ASP A 5 10.67 8.86 -1.40
C ASP A 5 9.16 9.15 -1.30
N VAL A 6 8.59 9.67 -2.38
CA VAL A 6 7.17 10.04 -2.47
C VAL A 6 6.36 8.76 -2.73
N LEU A 7 5.27 8.56 -1.99
CA LEU A 7 4.28 7.52 -2.30
C LEU A 7 3.44 7.99 -3.50
N GLU A 8 3.01 7.08 -4.36
CA GLU A 8 2.05 7.43 -5.43
C GLU A 8 0.61 7.35 -4.89
N GLN A 9 -0.34 7.99 -5.56
CA GLN A 9 -1.76 7.93 -5.16
C GLN A 9 -2.29 6.49 -5.11
N ASP A 10 -1.83 5.63 -6.03
CA ASP A 10 -2.19 4.21 -6.04
C ASP A 10 -1.68 3.46 -4.80
N ASP A 11 -0.47 3.80 -4.31
CA ASP A 11 0.06 3.22 -3.08
C ASP A 11 -0.83 3.55 -1.87
N ILE A 12 -1.28 4.81 -1.79
CA ILE A 12 -2.21 5.27 -0.76
C ILE A 12 -3.55 4.55 -0.89
N ASN A 13 -4.09 4.41 -2.11
CA ASN A 13 -5.31 3.67 -2.34
C ASN A 13 -5.16 2.23 -1.80
N HIS A 14 -4.09 1.51 -2.14
CA HIS A 14 -3.86 0.16 -1.62
C HIS A 14 -3.82 0.12 -0.09
N LEU A 15 -3.18 1.08 0.57
CA LEU A 15 -3.17 1.18 2.03
C LEU A 15 -4.57 1.43 2.61
N PHE A 16 -5.39 2.29 1.98
CA PHE A 16 -6.78 2.54 2.41
C PHE A 16 -7.62 1.26 2.36
N TRP A 17 -7.57 0.55 1.24
CA TRP A 17 -8.30 -0.69 1.06
C TRP A 17 -7.90 -1.77 2.09
N LEU A 18 -6.59 -1.93 2.33
CA LEU A 18 -6.07 -2.90 3.31
C LEU A 18 -6.36 -2.49 4.76
N GLY A 19 -6.35 -1.19 5.07
CA GLY A 19 -6.68 -0.64 6.39
C GLY A 19 -8.13 -0.87 6.82
N TRP A 20 -9.05 -1.01 5.87
CA TRP A 20 -10.45 -1.41 6.14
C TRP A 20 -10.65 -2.92 6.29
N GLY A 21 -9.57 -3.70 6.38
CA GLY A 21 -9.62 -5.15 6.59
C GLY A 21 -10.01 -5.95 5.33
N GLN A 22 -10.02 -5.31 4.16
CA GLN A 22 -10.23 -6.04 2.91
C GLN A 22 -8.95 -6.78 2.52
N LEU A 23 -9.08 -8.08 2.26
CA LEU A 23 -8.04 -8.87 1.61
C LEU A 23 -7.93 -8.40 0.16
N LYS A 24 -6.89 -7.61 -0.12
CA LYS A 24 -6.63 -7.09 -1.45
C LYS A 24 -5.33 -7.66 -2.00
N VAL A 25 -5.40 -8.01 -3.27
CA VAL A 25 -4.23 -8.37 -4.05
C VAL A 25 -3.60 -7.07 -4.58
N VAL A 26 -2.31 -6.89 -4.34
CA VAL A 26 -1.57 -5.69 -4.75
C VAL A 26 -0.59 -6.05 -5.86
N PRO A 27 -0.56 -5.31 -6.99
CA PRO A 27 0.42 -5.55 -8.03
C PRO A 27 1.86 -5.57 -7.49
N MET A 28 2.69 -6.47 -7.99
CA MET A 28 4.07 -6.67 -7.50
C MET A 28 4.89 -5.39 -7.38
N VAL A 29 4.74 -4.48 -8.34
CA VAL A 29 5.50 -3.22 -8.36
C VAL A 29 5.15 -2.37 -7.12
N ASN A 30 3.86 -2.19 -6.83
CA ASN A 30 3.40 -1.47 -5.66
C ASN A 30 3.74 -2.21 -4.36
N ALA A 31 3.47 -3.53 -4.32
CA ALA A 31 3.73 -4.35 -3.14
C ALA A 31 5.21 -4.30 -2.71
N ARG A 32 6.15 -4.47 -3.65
CA ARG A 32 7.59 -4.41 -3.35
C ARG A 32 8.02 -3.06 -2.79
N ARG A 33 7.55 -1.95 -3.38
CA ARG A 33 7.85 -0.60 -2.88
C ARG A 33 7.30 -0.39 -1.47
N LEU A 34 6.06 -0.78 -1.23
CA LEU A 34 5.39 -0.58 0.05
C LEU A 34 5.96 -1.47 1.17
N VAL A 35 6.38 -2.69 0.82
CA VAL A 35 7.13 -3.58 1.73
C VAL A 35 8.52 -3.02 2.04
N ALA A 36 9.26 -2.52 1.05
CA ALA A 36 10.56 -1.90 1.27
C ALA A 36 10.48 -0.67 2.20
N ARG A 37 9.31 0.00 2.24
CA ARG A 37 9.02 1.12 3.14
C ARG A 37 8.39 0.71 4.48
N ASN A 38 8.29 -0.60 4.76
CA ASN A 38 7.65 -1.15 5.95
C ASN A 38 6.18 -0.70 6.15
N LEU A 39 5.47 -0.36 5.07
CA LEU A 39 4.06 0.03 5.12
C LEU A 39 3.14 -1.18 4.93
N LEU A 40 3.64 -2.21 4.23
CA LEU A 40 3.00 -3.50 4.05
C LEU A 40 3.94 -4.63 4.47
N GLU A 41 3.37 -5.79 4.80
CA GLU A 41 4.09 -7.05 5.04
C GLU A 41 3.47 -8.18 4.22
N PRO A 42 4.24 -9.20 3.78
CA PRO A 42 3.70 -10.35 3.06
C PRO A 42 2.74 -11.15 3.96
N ALA A 43 1.53 -11.45 3.47
CA ALA A 43 0.50 -12.10 4.27
C ALA A 43 0.62 -13.63 4.31
N LEU A 44 1.03 -14.25 3.20
CA LEU A 44 1.31 -15.67 2.97
C LEU A 44 2.31 -15.75 1.78
N SER A 45 3.01 -16.87 1.61
CA SER A 45 4.11 -17.06 0.64
C SER A 45 3.83 -16.49 -0.76
N PHE A 46 4.90 -16.05 -1.43
CA PHE A 46 4.98 -15.39 -2.74
C PHE A 46 4.47 -16.25 -3.93
N ASP A 47 3.46 -17.11 -3.75
CA ASP A 47 2.80 -17.79 -4.87
C ASP A 47 1.79 -16.83 -5.49
N GLY A 48 2.30 -15.98 -6.38
CA GLY A 48 1.48 -15.11 -7.21
C GLY A 48 0.61 -15.95 -8.12
N ALA A 49 -0.66 -16.13 -7.76
CA ALA A 49 -1.66 -16.60 -8.70
C ALA A 49 -1.84 -15.52 -9.76
N SER A 50 -1.19 -15.71 -10.90
CA SER A 50 -1.32 -14.82 -12.05
C SER A 50 -2.74 -14.93 -12.60
N VAL A 51 -3.61 -13.99 -12.22
CA VAL A 51 -4.85 -13.77 -12.95
C VAL A 51 -4.49 -12.77 -14.05
N ALA A 52 -4.52 -13.22 -15.30
CA ALA A 52 -4.27 -12.41 -16.51
C ALA A 52 -2.83 -11.89 -16.76
N GLY A 53 -1.79 -12.59 -16.28
CA GLY A 53 -0.39 -12.22 -16.57
C GLY A 53 0.19 -11.15 -15.64
N ILE A 54 -0.59 -10.68 -14.67
CA ILE A 54 -0.13 -9.74 -13.62
C ILE A 54 0.28 -10.57 -12.40
N ILE A 55 1.50 -10.35 -11.90
CA ILE A 55 1.98 -10.97 -10.66
C ILE A 55 1.53 -10.11 -9.48
N ASP A 56 0.84 -10.76 -8.57
CA ASP A 56 -0.09 -10.15 -7.65
C ASP A 56 0.23 -10.70 -6.24
N TYR A 57 0.30 -9.81 -5.24
CA TYR A 57 0.80 -10.15 -3.90
C TYR A 57 -0.25 -10.02 -2.81
N TYR A 58 -0.36 -11.08 -2.01
CA TYR A 58 -1.07 -11.06 -0.75
C TYR A 58 -0.23 -10.34 0.31
N VAL A 59 -0.72 -9.20 0.75
CA VAL A 59 -0.05 -8.32 1.70
C VAL A 59 -1.01 -7.91 2.82
N ARG A 60 -0.45 -7.63 3.98
CA ARG A 60 -1.14 -7.04 5.14
C ARG A 60 -0.56 -5.65 5.39
N ILE A 61 -1.38 -4.77 5.94
CA ILE A 61 -0.92 -3.45 6.35
C ILE A 61 -0.17 -3.54 7.67
N THR A 62 1.00 -2.91 7.76
CA THR A 62 1.75 -2.84 9.01
C THR A 62 1.21 -1.72 9.90
N ARG A 63 1.68 -1.67 11.15
CA ARG A 63 1.41 -0.53 12.04
C ARG A 63 1.90 0.80 11.47
N ALA A 64 3.00 0.82 10.72
CA ALA A 64 3.51 2.03 10.09
C ALA A 64 2.62 2.45 8.90
N GLY A 65 2.11 1.47 8.13
CA GLY A 65 1.10 1.70 7.11
C GLY A 65 -0.16 2.34 7.68
N MET A 66 -0.67 1.82 8.81
CA MET A 66 -1.85 2.40 9.49
C MET A 66 -1.62 3.83 9.99
N ARG A 67 -0.45 4.14 10.55
CA ARG A 67 -0.16 5.53 10.95
C ARG A 67 -0.07 6.47 9.75
N LYS A 68 0.50 5.99 8.64
CA LYS A 68 0.59 6.78 7.41
C LYS A 68 -0.79 7.14 6.87
N MET A 69 -1.70 6.17 6.95
CA MET A 69 -3.11 6.30 6.64
C MET A 69 -3.82 7.35 7.51
N ASP A 70 -3.57 7.35 8.81
CA ASP A 70 -4.11 8.35 9.74
C ASP A 70 -3.61 9.76 9.41
N ASP A 71 -2.34 9.90 9.02
CA ASP A 71 -1.75 11.18 8.62
C ASP A 71 -2.37 11.73 7.33
N VAL A 72 -2.61 10.87 6.35
CA VAL A 72 -3.28 11.26 5.10
C VAL A 72 -4.74 11.66 5.37
N SER A 73 -5.47 10.86 6.15
CA SER A 73 -6.88 11.12 6.48
C SER A 73 -7.06 12.41 7.28
N ALA A 74 -6.10 12.75 8.15
CA ALA A 74 -6.10 13.98 8.92
C ALA A 74 -5.60 15.20 8.12
N GLY A 75 -5.31 15.07 6.83
CA GLY A 75 -4.79 16.15 5.99
C GLY A 75 -3.37 16.61 6.36
N ARG A 76 -2.64 15.83 7.18
CA ARG A 76 -1.26 16.14 7.57
C ARG A 76 -0.26 15.84 6.45
N ASP A 77 -0.63 14.99 5.48
CA ASP A 77 0.10 14.84 4.22
C ASP A 77 -0.72 15.41 3.05
N ILE A 78 -0.62 16.73 2.87
CA ILE A 78 -1.37 17.52 1.86
C ILE A 78 -1.11 17.12 0.39
N ARG A 79 -0.14 16.24 0.14
CA ARG A 79 0.18 15.74 -1.21
C ARG A 79 -0.80 14.67 -1.69
N PHE A 80 -1.62 14.15 -0.79
CA PHE A 80 -2.56 13.08 -1.07
C PHE A 80 -3.96 13.55 -0.69
N CYS A 81 -4.91 13.34 -1.60
CA CYS A 81 -6.31 13.39 -1.24
C CYS A 81 -6.67 12.00 -0.71
N ALA A 82 -7.20 11.93 0.52
CA ALA A 82 -7.94 10.75 0.93
C ALA A 82 -9.07 10.52 -0.10
N PRO A 83 -9.35 9.28 -0.53
CA PRO A 83 -10.50 9.02 -1.37
C PRO A 83 -11.74 9.55 -0.64
N ASN A 84 -12.52 10.41 -1.30
CA ASN A 84 -13.75 10.94 -0.74
C ASN A 84 -14.61 9.77 -0.23
N VAL A 85 -14.88 9.76 1.06
CA VAL A 85 -15.75 8.78 1.72
C VAL A 85 -17.20 9.07 1.38
#